data_AF-E6QX23-F1
#
_entry.id   AF-E6QX23-F1
#
_cell.length_a   1.000
_cell.length_b   1.000
_cell.length_c   1.000
_cell.angle_alpha   90.00
_cell.angle_beta   90.00
_cell.angle_gamma   90.00
#
_symmetry.space_group_name_H-M   'P 1'
#
loop_
_entity.id
_entity.type
_entity.pdbx_description
1 polymer ?
#
loop_
_entity_poly.entity_id
_entity_poly.type
_entity_poly.pdbx_seq_one_letter_code
_entity_poly.pdbx_strand_id
1 'polypeptide(L)'
;MKSATDRMLTAIYCDDIRYEMGNKLSFMGCYQGELFVPAAPTMLAKLCIHVTAWTPIARPFKSLIFRVLIDEKTELARQVVPPEYFVELPDTPDKTATRITNSAMLVFSPFVIEKPIILRVMADTEEGEISGPRLLIKIVPEMAYVPG
;
A
#
# COMPACT_ATOMS: atom_id res chain seq x y z
N MET A 1 -5.90 -18.79 -22.77
CA MET A 1 -5.11 -17.56 -22.66
C MET A 1 -5.19 -17.08 -21.21
N LYS A 2 -4.20 -17.39 -20.35
CA LYS A 2 -4.21 -16.93 -18.94
C LYS A 2 -3.63 -15.52 -18.91
N SER A 3 -4.54 -14.54 -18.99
CA SER A 3 -4.22 -13.11 -18.90
C SER A 3 -3.59 -12.79 -17.54
N ALA A 4 -2.82 -11.71 -17.47
CA ALA A 4 -2.20 -11.13 -16.27
C ALA A 4 -3.19 -10.68 -15.15
N THR A 5 -4.41 -11.21 -15.14
CA THR A 5 -5.60 -10.68 -14.44
C THR A 5 -5.90 -11.36 -13.09
N ASP A 6 -5.06 -12.29 -12.64
CA ASP A 6 -5.29 -12.99 -11.36
C ASP A 6 -4.35 -12.54 -10.23
N ARG A 7 -3.35 -11.70 -10.46
CA ARG A 7 -2.57 -11.05 -9.39
C ARG A 7 -3.18 -9.69 -9.07
N MET A 8 -3.19 -9.30 -7.80
CA MET A 8 -3.76 -8.01 -7.38
C MET A 8 -2.98 -7.40 -6.22
N LEU A 9 -3.07 -6.08 -6.10
CA LEU A 9 -2.60 -5.34 -4.95
C LEU A 9 -3.77 -4.75 -4.16
N THR A 10 -3.68 -4.83 -2.85
CA THR A 10 -4.49 -4.05 -1.91
C THR A 10 -3.57 -3.19 -1.05
N ALA A 11 -4.07 -2.08 -0.52
CA ALA A 11 -3.31 -1.27 0.41
C ALA A 11 -4.23 -0.59 1.44
N ILE A 12 -3.69 -0.41 2.64
CA ILE A 12 -4.27 0.44 3.68
C ILE A 12 -3.34 1.63 3.85
N TYR A 13 -3.84 2.82 3.53
CA TYR A 13 -3.18 4.08 3.85
C TYR A 13 -3.67 4.53 5.22
N CYS A 14 -2.76 4.92 6.12
CA CYS A 14 -3.11 5.29 7.50
C CYS A 14 -2.05 6.21 8.12
N ASP A 15 -2.35 6.80 9.28
CA ASP A 15 -1.40 7.63 10.05
C ASP A 15 -0.34 6.80 10.78
N ASP A 16 -0.68 5.59 11.21
CA ASP A 16 0.22 4.75 12.00
C ASP A 16 -0.11 3.26 11.85
N ILE A 17 0.92 2.41 11.91
CA ILE A 17 0.79 0.94 11.96
C ILE A 17 1.43 0.47 13.27
N ARG A 18 0.68 -0.27 14.07
CA ARG A 18 1.16 -0.81 15.34
C ARG A 18 1.08 -2.33 15.35
N TYR A 19 2.12 -2.94 15.91
CA TYR A 19 2.14 -4.36 16.22
C TYR A 19 1.50 -4.61 17.57
N GLU A 20 0.58 -5.56 17.59
CA GLU A 20 -0.13 -5.99 18.78
C GLU A 20 0.24 -7.44 19.12
N MET A 21 -0.04 -7.86 20.36
CA MET A 21 0.17 -9.25 20.78
C MET A 21 -0.54 -10.24 19.85
N GLY A 22 0.18 -11.29 19.44
CA GLY A 22 -0.35 -12.34 18.58
C GLY A 22 -0.33 -12.01 17.08
N ASN A 23 0.68 -11.29 16.59
CA ASN A 23 0.87 -10.95 15.17
C ASN A 23 -0.30 -10.17 14.54
N LYS A 24 -1.00 -9.37 15.36
CA LYS A 24 -2.07 -8.50 14.88
C LYS A 24 -1.52 -7.13 14.54
N LEU A 25 -2.19 -6.46 13.61
CA LEU A 25 -1.87 -5.10 13.20
C LEU A 25 -3.04 -4.17 13.53
N SER A 26 -2.71 -3.03 14.14
CA SER A 26 -3.64 -1.91 14.30
C SER A 26 -3.28 -0.82 13.30
N PHE A 27 -4.27 -0.36 12.55
CA PHE A 27 -4.14 0.75 11.60
C PHE A 27 -4.86 1.97 12.17
N MET A 28 -4.13 3.05 12.42
CA MET A 28 -4.67 4.27 13.03
C MET A 28 -4.90 5.32 11.96
N GLY A 29 -6.07 5.97 11.93
CA GLY A 29 -6.35 7.06 10.98
C GLY A 29 -6.36 6.58 9.53
N CYS A 30 -7.18 5.58 9.20
CA CYS A 30 -7.23 4.99 7.86
C CYS A 30 -7.90 5.91 6.83
N TYR A 31 -7.30 6.01 5.65
CA TYR A 31 -7.82 6.77 4.52
C TYR A 31 -8.50 5.87 3.49
N GLN A 32 -9.71 6.24 3.06
CA GLN A 32 -10.52 5.45 2.11
C GLN A 32 -10.37 5.97 0.67
N GLY A 33 -9.12 6.15 0.23
CA GLY A 33 -8.78 6.60 -1.13
C GLY A 33 -8.64 8.12 -1.28
N GLU A 34 -9.08 8.90 -0.30
CA GLU A 34 -8.88 10.35 -0.25
C GLU A 34 -8.34 10.79 1.12
N LEU A 35 -7.46 11.79 1.10
CA LEU A 35 -6.98 12.54 2.27
C LEU A 35 -7.21 14.02 2.01
N PHE A 36 -7.86 14.71 2.94
CA PHE A 36 -8.10 16.15 2.87
C PHE A 36 -7.17 16.87 3.84
N VAL A 37 -6.51 17.91 3.34
CA VAL A 37 -5.72 18.83 4.15
C VAL A 37 -6.23 20.27 4.00
N PRO A 38 -6.17 21.10 5.05
CA PRO A 38 -6.75 22.44 5.01
C PRO A 38 -5.96 23.42 4.13
N ALA A 39 -4.65 23.22 4.01
CA ALA A 39 -3.73 24.04 3.23
C ALA A 39 -2.50 23.23 2.80
N ALA A 40 -1.74 23.76 1.85
CA ALA A 40 -0.40 23.31 1.53
C ALA A 40 0.55 24.53 1.38
N PRO A 41 1.82 24.45 1.81
CA PRO A 41 2.46 23.26 2.35
C PRO A 41 1.94 22.89 3.74
N THR A 42 1.82 21.59 4.00
CA THR A 42 1.52 21.03 5.32
C THR A 42 2.29 19.74 5.52
N MET A 43 2.30 19.21 6.74
CA MET A 43 2.96 17.95 7.04
C MET A 43 2.04 17.03 7.84
N LEU A 44 2.06 15.75 7.49
CA LEU A 44 1.61 14.70 8.39
C LEU A 44 2.80 14.27 9.25
N ALA A 45 2.54 14.00 10.53
CA ALA A 45 3.54 13.42 11.41
C ALA A 45 4.05 12.09 10.85
N LYS A 46 3.15 11.29 10.27
CA LYS A 46 3.45 10.04 9.61
C LYS A 46 2.38 9.74 8.55
N LEU A 47 2.80 9.16 7.43
CA LEU A 47 1.95 8.48 6.48
C LEU A 47 2.46 7.05 6.32
N CYS A 48 1.59 6.08 6.59
CA CYS A 48 1.87 4.66 6.48
C CYS A 48 1.09 4.03 5.33
N ILE A 49 1.70 3.04 4.69
CA ILE A 49 1.07 2.21 3.67
C ILE A 49 1.35 0.75 4.01
N HIS A 50 0.31 0.00 4.34
CA HIS A 50 0.39 -1.46 4.38
C HIS A 50 -0.11 -2.01 3.05
N VAL A 51 0.80 -2.43 2.18
CA VAL A 51 0.50 -3.03 0.88
C VAL A 51 0.51 -4.54 0.98
N THR A 52 -0.42 -5.19 0.27
CA THR A 52 -0.49 -6.65 0.14
C THR A 52 -0.63 -7.03 -1.32
N ALA A 53 0.31 -7.84 -1.82
CA ALA A 53 0.25 -8.48 -3.11
C ALA A 53 -0.33 -9.89 -2.99
N TRP A 54 -1.30 -10.21 -3.83
CA TRP A 54 -1.96 -11.51 -3.88
C TRP A 54 -1.58 -12.23 -5.17
N THR A 55 -1.25 -13.52 -5.05
CA THR A 55 -0.94 -14.38 -6.21
C THR A 55 -1.54 -15.78 -6.04
N PRO A 56 -1.89 -16.50 -7.12
CA PRO A 56 -2.33 -17.88 -7.02
C PRO A 56 -1.24 -18.79 -6.40
N ILE A 57 -1.64 -19.77 -5.58
CA ILE A 57 -0.71 -20.76 -4.98
C ILE A 57 0.03 -21.56 -6.05
N ALA A 58 -0.65 -21.91 -7.14
CA ALA A 58 -0.04 -22.64 -8.26
C ALA A 58 1.01 -21.82 -9.02
N ARG A 59 1.13 -20.53 -8.72
CA ARG A 59 2.00 -19.57 -9.43
C ARG A 59 2.47 -18.46 -8.47
N PRO A 60 3.30 -18.80 -7.46
CA PRO A 60 3.83 -17.83 -6.52
C PRO A 60 4.70 -16.78 -7.23
N PHE A 61 4.95 -15.64 -6.59
CA PHE A 61 5.91 -14.66 -7.08
C PHE A 61 7.32 -15.24 -7.05
N LYS A 62 8.14 -14.91 -8.06
CA LYS A 62 9.59 -15.20 -8.07
C LYS A 62 10.42 -13.95 -7.81
N SER A 63 9.84 -12.79 -8.08
CA SER A 63 10.36 -11.48 -7.75
C SER A 63 9.19 -10.55 -7.45
N LEU A 64 9.37 -9.66 -6.47
CA LEU A 64 8.37 -8.70 -6.09
C LEU A 64 9.05 -7.44 -5.58
N ILE A 65 8.72 -6.31 -6.20
CA ILE A 65 9.17 -4.99 -5.77
C ILE A 65 7.93 -4.14 -5.58
N PHE A 66 7.69 -3.65 -4.36
CA PHE A 66 6.67 -2.64 -4.13
C PHE A 66 7.23 -1.26 -4.43
N ARG A 67 6.47 -0.46 -5.19
CA ARG A 67 6.79 0.94 -5.46
C ARG A 67 5.65 1.84 -5.02
N VAL A 68 5.99 3.05 -4.59
CA VAL A 68 5.03 4.12 -4.35
C VAL A 68 5.39 5.26 -5.29
N LEU A 69 4.44 5.67 -6.13
CA LEU A 69 4.60 6.74 -7.10
C LEU A 69 3.80 7.97 -6.69
N ILE A 70 4.37 9.15 -6.88
CA ILE A 70 3.67 10.44 -6.87
C ILE A 70 3.29 10.79 -8.31
N ASP A 71 2.01 11.09 -8.53
CA ASP A 71 1.44 11.55 -9.80
C ASP A 71 1.83 10.65 -11.00
N GLU A 72 1.90 9.33 -10.77
CA GLU A 72 2.29 8.29 -11.74
C GLU A 72 3.71 8.42 -12.33
N LYS A 73 4.53 9.35 -11.84
CA LYS A 73 5.80 9.72 -12.49
C LYS A 73 7.01 9.57 -11.57
N THR A 74 6.89 10.05 -10.34
CA THR A 74 8.04 10.14 -9.43
C THR A 74 8.00 9.01 -8.43
N GLU A 75 9.03 8.17 -8.40
CA GLU A 75 9.16 7.13 -7.38
C GLU A 75 9.47 7.77 -6.02
N LEU A 76 8.57 7.61 -5.07
CA LEU A 76 8.70 8.04 -3.69
C LEU A 76 9.40 6.98 -2.82
N ALA A 77 9.10 5.70 -3.09
CA ALA A 77 9.70 4.58 -2.38
C ALA A 77 9.76 3.33 -3.23
N ARG A 78 10.73 2.48 -2.90
CA ARG A 78 10.94 1.16 -3.50
C ARG A 78 11.34 0.17 -2.42
N GLN A 79 10.54 -0.88 -2.26
CA GLN A 79 10.81 -1.97 -1.34
C GLN A 79 10.94 -3.27 -2.14
N VAL A 80 12.15 -3.82 -2.18
CA VAL A 80 12.40 -5.14 -2.76
C VAL A 80 12.04 -6.19 -1.71
N VAL A 81 11.26 -7.20 -2.10
CA VAL A 81 11.02 -8.37 -1.26
C VAL A 81 12.19 -9.35 -1.45
N PRO A 82 12.93 -9.69 -0.38
CA PRO A 82 14.08 -10.59 -0.50
C PRO A 82 13.66 -12.00 -0.98
N PRO A 83 14.48 -12.67 -1.82
CA PRO A 83 14.10 -13.95 -2.43
C PRO A 83 13.72 -15.06 -1.46
N GLU A 84 14.30 -15.06 -0.26
CA GLU A 84 14.04 -16.02 0.81
C GLU A 84 12.56 -16.02 1.26
N TYR A 85 11.84 -14.90 1.11
CA TYR A 85 10.42 -14.81 1.47
C TYR A 85 9.47 -15.44 0.46
N PHE A 86 9.94 -15.86 -0.73
CA PHE A 86 9.09 -16.50 -1.73
C PHE A 86 8.94 -18.02 -1.55
N VAL A 87 9.72 -18.63 -0.64
CA VAL A 87 9.92 -20.09 -0.60
C VAL A 87 9.14 -20.77 0.53
N GLU A 88 8.64 -20.02 1.51
CA GLU A 88 7.96 -20.60 2.67
C GLU A 88 6.45 -20.78 2.42
N LEU A 89 6.08 -21.99 1.97
CA LEU A 89 4.72 -22.47 2.18
C LEU A 89 4.57 -22.87 3.66
N PRO A 90 3.43 -22.56 4.31
CA PRO A 90 3.21 -22.92 5.71
C PRO A 90 3.34 -24.43 5.93
N ASP A 91 3.91 -24.82 7.08
CA ASP A 91 4.11 -26.22 7.50
C ASP A 91 2.82 -27.06 7.43
N THR A 92 1.68 -26.41 7.65
CA THR A 92 0.35 -26.99 7.43
C THR A 92 -0.33 -26.31 6.23
N PRO A 93 -0.27 -26.90 5.04
CA PRO A 93 -0.91 -26.32 3.86
C PRO A 93 -2.44 -26.36 4.01
N ASP A 94 -3.07 -25.19 3.98
CA ASP A 94 -4.51 -25.07 3.78
C ASP A 94 -4.85 -25.54 2.36
N LYS A 95 -5.43 -26.74 2.26
CA LYS A 95 -5.80 -27.36 0.97
C LYS A 95 -6.93 -26.62 0.25
N THR A 96 -7.62 -25.71 0.92
CA THR A 96 -8.71 -24.91 0.34
C THR A 96 -8.26 -23.55 -0.15
N ALA A 97 -7.07 -23.09 0.26
CA ALA A 97 -6.53 -21.82 -0.19
C ALA A 97 -6.30 -21.84 -1.71
N THR A 98 -6.66 -20.73 -2.36
CA THR A 98 -6.43 -20.53 -3.80
C THR A 98 -5.31 -19.52 -4.08
N ARG A 99 -4.95 -18.73 -3.07
CA ARG A 99 -4.05 -17.59 -3.14
C ARG A 99 -3.18 -17.51 -1.91
N ILE A 100 -2.00 -16.91 -2.08
CA ILE A 100 -1.08 -16.51 -1.02
C ILE A 100 -0.75 -15.03 -1.16
N THR A 101 -0.22 -14.45 -0.09
CA THR A 101 0.08 -13.02 -0.02
C THR A 101 1.52 -12.75 0.36
N ASN A 102 2.03 -11.61 -0.13
CA ASN A 102 3.22 -10.96 0.37
C ASN A 102 2.85 -9.54 0.75
N SER A 103 3.21 -9.09 1.95
CA SER A 103 2.87 -7.76 2.44
C SER A 103 4.12 -6.98 2.82
N ALA A 104 4.06 -5.66 2.68
CA ALA A 104 5.09 -4.75 3.15
C ALA A 104 4.46 -3.52 3.81
N MET A 105 5.20 -2.92 4.73
CA MET A 105 4.85 -1.67 5.38
C MET A 105 5.82 -0.59 4.93
N LEU A 106 5.31 0.48 4.33
CA LEU A 106 6.09 1.67 4.02
C LEU A 106 5.67 2.79 4.97
N VAL A 107 6.64 3.45 5.60
CA VAL A 107 6.40 4.50 6.58
C VAL A 107 7.16 5.75 6.19
N PHE A 108 6.45 6.85 6.00
CA PHE A 108 7.00 8.17 5.70
C PHE A 108 6.78 9.08 6.90
N SER A 109 7.85 9.49 7.57
CA SER A 109 7.76 10.32 8.77
C SER A 109 8.97 11.28 8.85
N PRO A 110 8.74 12.61 8.75
CA PRO A 110 7.48 13.25 8.39
C PRO A 110 7.09 13.01 6.93
N PHE A 111 5.81 13.21 6.59
CA PHE A 111 5.36 13.25 5.19
C PHE A 111 4.89 14.66 4.84
N VAL A 112 5.65 15.35 3.98
CA VAL A 112 5.38 16.73 3.56
C VAL A 112 4.49 16.74 2.33
N ILE A 113 3.42 17.53 2.39
CA ILE A 113 2.46 17.73 1.30
C ILE A 113 2.60 19.18 0.82
N GLU A 114 3.33 19.36 -0.28
CA GLU A 114 3.57 20.67 -0.90
C GLU A 114 2.38 21.16 -1.74
N LYS A 115 1.61 20.23 -2.30
CA LYS A 115 0.48 20.47 -3.21
C LYS A 115 -0.45 19.26 -3.26
N PRO A 116 -1.64 19.36 -3.88
CA PRO A 116 -2.46 18.19 -4.15
C PRO A 116 -1.69 17.19 -5.03
N ILE A 117 -1.70 15.92 -4.64
CA ILE A 117 -0.97 14.84 -5.32
C ILE A 117 -1.78 13.54 -5.30
N ILE A 118 -1.42 12.61 -6.18
CA ILE A 118 -1.88 11.23 -6.13
C ILE A 118 -0.70 10.35 -5.71
N LEU A 119 -0.87 9.58 -4.63
CA LEU A 119 0.02 8.48 -4.32
C LEU A 119 -0.56 7.20 -4.92
N ARG A 120 0.26 6.44 -5.65
CA ARG A 120 -0.13 5.11 -6.15
C ARG A 120 0.85 4.05 -5.70
N VAL A 121 0.31 2.95 -5.20
CA VAL A 121 1.06 1.72 -4.99
C VAL A 121 1.12 0.92 -6.28
N MET A 122 2.32 0.46 -6.63
CA MET A 122 2.60 -0.41 -7.77
C MET A 122 3.41 -1.62 -7.30
N ALA A 123 3.40 -2.69 -8.07
CA ALA A 123 4.31 -3.81 -7.87
C ALA A 123 4.92 -4.29 -9.18
N ASP A 124 6.23 -4.52 -9.17
CA ASP A 124 6.93 -5.14 -10.29
C ASP A 124 7.20 -6.59 -9.97
N THR A 125 6.91 -7.47 -10.93
CA THR A 125 7.08 -8.92 -10.80
C THR A 125 7.77 -9.50 -12.03
N GLU A 126 8.10 -10.79 -11.99
CA GLU A 126 8.67 -11.50 -13.13
C GLU A 126 7.71 -11.59 -14.33
N GLU A 127 6.41 -11.36 -14.12
CA GLU A 127 5.38 -11.39 -15.16
C GLU A 127 4.92 -9.99 -15.60
N GLY A 128 5.53 -8.93 -15.07
CA GLY A 128 5.19 -7.54 -15.37
C GLY A 128 4.68 -6.75 -14.17
N GLU A 129 4.15 -5.56 -14.45
CA GLU A 129 3.67 -4.60 -13.45
C GLU A 129 2.23 -4.87 -13.04
N ILE A 130 1.94 -4.68 -11.75
CA ILE A 130 0.60 -4.73 -11.17
C ILE A 130 0.28 -3.33 -10.64
N SER A 131 -0.82 -2.75 -11.13
CA SER A 131 -1.32 -1.49 -10.61
C SER A 131 -2.14 -1.71 -9.34
N GLY A 132 -1.85 -0.93 -8.31
CA GLY A 132 -2.55 -0.97 -7.03
C GLY A 132 -3.42 0.25 -6.76
N PRO A 133 -4.01 0.28 -5.55
CA PRO A 133 -4.87 1.38 -5.12
C PRO A 133 -4.08 2.67 -4.94
N ARG A 134 -4.79 3.79 -5.09
CA ARG A 134 -4.25 5.14 -4.94
C ARG A 134 -4.83 5.85 -3.71
N LEU A 135 -4.09 6.82 -3.20
CA LEU A 135 -4.57 7.84 -2.27
C LEU A 135 -4.52 9.20 -2.95
N LEU A 136 -5.67 9.86 -3.06
CA LEU A 136 -5.78 11.21 -3.61
C LEU A 136 -5.72 12.23 -2.47
N ILE A 137 -4.68 13.05 -2.45
CA ILE A 137 -4.48 14.09 -1.45
C ILE A 137 -5.00 15.41 -2.01
N LYS A 138 -6.03 15.97 -1.37
CA LYS A 138 -6.73 17.20 -1.79
C LYS A 138 -6.56 18.29 -0.75
N ILE A 139 -6.50 19.53 -1.23
CA ILE A 139 -6.66 20.70 -0.38
C ILE A 139 -8.15 21.06 -0.37
N VAL A 140 -8.75 21.06 0.81
CA VAL A 140 -10.11 21.57 1.02
C VAL A 140 -10.00 22.63 2.11
N PRO A 141 -10.17 23.93 1.76
CA PRO A 141 -10.21 24.98 2.75
C PRO A 141 -11.27 24.64 3.78
N GLU A 142 -10.95 24.81 5.06
CA GLU A 142 -11.90 24.61 6.14
C GLU A 142 -13.09 25.56 5.89
N MET A 143 -14.22 25.01 5.42
CA MET A 143 -15.47 25.76 5.38
C MET A 143 -15.79 26.08 6.84
N ALA A 144 -15.82 27.37 7.18
CA ALA A 144 -16.24 27.86 8.49
C ALA A 144 -17.48 27.07 8.92
N TYR A 145 -17.30 26.19 9.89
CA TYR A 145 -18.40 25.50 10.53
C TYR A 145 -19.33 26.60 11.05
N VAL A 146 -20.50 26.75 10.44
CA VAL A 146 -21.59 27.54 10.99
C VAL A 146 -22.44 26.57 11.79
N PRO A 147 -22.31 26.52 13.13
CA PRO A 147 -23.26 25.77 13.93
C PRO A 147 -24.66 26.36 13.69
N GLY A 148 -25.60 25.47 13.34
CA GLY A 148 -27.04 25.76 13.41
C GLY A 148 -27.57 25.59 14.83
#